data_AF-A0A3D1CUQ2-F1
#
_entry.id   AF-A0A3D1CUQ2-F1
#
_cell.length_a   1.000
_cell.length_b   1.000
_cell.length_c   1.000
_cell.angle_alpha   90.00
_cell.angle_beta   90.00
_cell.angle_gamma   90.00
#
_symmetry.space_group_name_H-M   'P 1'
#
loop_
_entity.id
_entity.type
_entity.pdbx_description
1 polymer ?
#
loop_
_entity_poly.entity_id
_entity_poly.type
_entity_poly.pdbx_seq_one_letter_code
_entity_poly.pdbx_strand_id
1 'polypeptide(L)'
;MSQYKMHLLVCAGTGCHSSQSDLVYEMLRDEVDRKRLEEEVQIIRTGCFGFCEKGPIVKVLPDNTFYTLVKPSDAREIIDEHVIKGRRVERLLYLDPETEEHVLDSKHMGFYKKQLRIALRNCGTIDPENIDESIARNAYQALGKAITEMSPQETIDLIKRSGLRGRGGAGFPTGLKWEIASRNQANQKYVVCNADEGDPGAFMDRSILEGDPHSVLEAMAICGYCIGATKGLIYIRAEYPLAIRRLKVAIAQAREYGLLGEQIFGTSFSFDISLKYGAGAFVCGEETALIHSMEGKRGEPANKPPFPAQSGYLGKPTNVNNVETLANIPVIIMKGAEWFSAIGTEKSKGTKVFALAGKINNVGLIEVPMGITLREIIYEIGGGIKHNKKFKAVQTGGPSGGCLTEKHLDTPIDYESLTAAGSMMGSGGMIVLDEDDCMVSVAKFYLDFIVGESCGRCAPCRIGNKRLYETLERICDGKGTAEDLEKLNNLSNVIKDTSLCGLGQTSPNPVLSTLNNFYEEYKEHVFDKKCRSGKCQNLLYYVIDDEDCVGCMACVRVCPVNAITGAKKQTHYIHQDKCIKCGACMEKCQFDAISLLNDYPRAASTQVHA
;
A
#
# COMPACT_ATOMS: atom_id res chain seq x y z
N MET A 1 -17.46 -1.45 -35.97
CA MET A 1 -18.51 -2.14 -35.19
C MET A 1 -17.86 -3.36 -34.57
N SER A 2 -18.02 -3.59 -33.26
CA SER A 2 -17.34 -4.67 -32.52
C SER A 2 -17.51 -6.01 -33.23
N GLN A 3 -16.39 -6.67 -33.56
CA GLN A 3 -16.39 -8.00 -34.18
C GLN A 3 -17.01 -9.07 -33.26
N TYR A 4 -16.95 -8.84 -31.94
CA TYR A 4 -17.43 -9.77 -30.91
C TYR A 4 -18.76 -9.32 -30.30
N LYS A 5 -19.62 -10.29 -29.97
CA LYS A 5 -20.91 -10.09 -29.28
C LYS A 5 -20.74 -9.91 -27.77
N MET A 6 -19.77 -10.62 -27.16
CA MET A 6 -19.48 -10.54 -25.73
C MET A 6 -17.99 -10.45 -25.45
N HIS A 7 -17.63 -9.77 -24.36
CA HIS A 7 -16.26 -9.74 -23.83
C HIS A 7 -16.26 -10.21 -22.39
N LEU A 8 -15.35 -11.12 -22.05
CA LEU A 8 -15.09 -11.55 -20.67
C LEU A 8 -13.75 -10.99 -20.24
N LEU A 9 -13.80 -10.00 -19.36
CA LEU A 9 -12.64 -9.33 -18.79
C LEU A 9 -12.21 -10.08 -17.53
N VAL A 10 -11.03 -10.70 -17.57
CA VAL A 10 -10.47 -11.47 -16.45
C VAL A 10 -9.40 -10.63 -15.77
N CYS A 11 -9.54 -10.44 -14.45
CA CYS A 11 -8.56 -9.69 -13.66
C CYS A 11 -7.18 -10.39 -13.67
N ALA A 12 -6.20 -9.78 -14.30
CA ALA A 12 -4.80 -10.23 -14.38
C ALA A 12 -3.87 -9.23 -13.68
N GLY A 13 -4.27 -8.81 -12.47
CA GLY A 13 -3.40 -8.11 -11.53
C GLY A 13 -2.76 -9.08 -10.55
N THR A 14 -1.61 -8.74 -9.97
CA THR A 14 -0.82 -9.64 -9.10
C THR A 14 -1.65 -10.33 -8.00
N GLY A 15 -2.60 -9.63 -7.35
CA GLY A 15 -3.44 -10.23 -6.31
C GLY A 15 -4.35 -11.37 -6.82
N CYS A 16 -4.89 -11.24 -8.04
CA CYS A 16 -5.73 -12.27 -8.66
C CYS A 16 -4.87 -13.41 -9.25
N HIS A 17 -3.67 -13.12 -9.74
CA HIS A 17 -2.72 -14.16 -10.18
C HIS A 17 -2.40 -15.14 -9.04
N SER A 18 -2.15 -14.62 -7.84
CA SER A 18 -1.96 -15.45 -6.63
C SER A 18 -3.18 -16.32 -6.29
N SER A 19 -4.37 -15.95 -6.78
CA SER A 19 -5.62 -16.69 -6.62
C SER A 19 -6.03 -17.46 -7.90
N GLN A 20 -5.07 -17.86 -8.73
CA GLN A 20 -5.27 -18.69 -9.93
C GLN A 20 -6.04 -18.02 -11.10
N SER A 21 -6.02 -16.68 -11.21
CA SER A 21 -6.73 -16.01 -12.31
C SER A 21 -6.19 -16.34 -13.70
N ASP A 22 -4.92 -16.70 -13.84
CA ASP A 22 -4.38 -17.20 -15.13
C ASP A 22 -5.06 -18.49 -15.57
N LEU A 23 -5.28 -19.42 -14.63
CA LEU A 23 -5.95 -20.68 -14.93
C LEU A 23 -7.45 -20.45 -15.21
N VAL A 24 -8.09 -19.47 -14.56
CA VAL A 24 -9.45 -19.04 -14.92
C VAL A 24 -9.50 -18.52 -16.35
N TYR A 25 -8.56 -17.66 -16.75
CA TYR A 25 -8.46 -17.16 -18.12
C TYR A 25 -8.27 -18.29 -19.13
N GLU A 26 -7.32 -19.21 -18.87
CA GLU A 26 -7.04 -20.35 -19.74
C GLU A 26 -8.26 -21.25 -19.90
N MET A 27 -8.93 -21.60 -18.79
CA MET A 27 -10.12 -22.44 -18.84
C MET A 27 -11.30 -21.77 -19.53
N LEU A 28 -11.51 -20.46 -19.37
CA LEU A 28 -12.53 -19.73 -20.11
C LEU A 28 -12.24 -19.75 -21.62
N ARG A 29 -10.98 -19.56 -22.01
CA ARG A 29 -10.56 -19.60 -23.41
C ARG A 29 -10.76 -21.00 -24.00
N ASP A 30 -10.33 -22.03 -23.29
CA ASP A 30 -10.48 -23.43 -23.74
C ASP A 30 -11.95 -23.84 -23.91
N GLU A 31 -12.85 -23.35 -23.06
CA GLU A 31 -14.29 -23.60 -23.21
C GLU A 31 -14.90 -22.82 -24.38
N VAL A 32 -14.47 -21.59 -24.63
CA VAL A 32 -14.86 -20.83 -25.84
C VAL A 32 -14.40 -21.56 -27.11
N ASP A 33 -13.14 -22.02 -27.14
CA ASP A 33 -12.56 -22.75 -28.27
C ASP A 33 -13.29 -24.09 -28.50
N ARG A 34 -13.56 -24.85 -27.42
CA ARG A 34 -14.29 -26.12 -27.51
C ARG A 34 -15.71 -25.97 -28.06
N LYS A 35 -16.34 -24.84 -27.80
CA LYS A 35 -17.71 -24.52 -28.22
C LYS A 35 -17.77 -23.78 -29.56
N ARG A 36 -16.61 -23.47 -30.16
CA ARG A 36 -16.47 -22.73 -31.43
C ARG A 36 -17.09 -21.33 -31.37
N LEU A 37 -16.84 -20.62 -30.27
CA LEU A 37 -17.37 -19.28 -30.00
C LEU A 37 -16.31 -18.18 -30.18
N GLU A 38 -15.16 -18.49 -30.76
CA GLU A 38 -14.00 -17.60 -30.85
C GLU A 38 -14.28 -16.35 -31.69
N GLU A 39 -15.20 -16.43 -32.65
CA GLU A 39 -15.64 -15.29 -33.46
C GLU A 39 -16.71 -14.42 -32.76
N GLU A 40 -17.35 -14.94 -31.72
CA GLU A 40 -18.44 -14.25 -31.01
C GLU A 40 -18.02 -13.70 -29.64
N VAL A 41 -17.01 -14.31 -29.02
CA VAL A 41 -16.63 -14.05 -27.63
C VAL A 41 -15.14 -13.84 -27.50
N GLN A 42 -14.76 -12.71 -26.91
CA GLN A 42 -13.37 -12.40 -26.62
C GLN A 42 -13.08 -12.50 -25.12
N ILE A 43 -12.06 -13.27 -24.75
CA ILE A 43 -11.55 -13.30 -23.38
C ILE A 43 -10.33 -12.37 -23.29
N ILE A 44 -10.38 -11.38 -22.40
CA ILE A 44 -9.36 -10.33 -22.27
C ILE A 44 -8.73 -10.38 -20.88
N ARG A 45 -7.40 -10.35 -20.81
CA ARG A 45 -6.68 -10.14 -19.54
C ARG A 45 -6.62 -8.65 -19.25
N THR A 46 -7.25 -8.20 -18.17
CA THR A 46 -7.23 -6.78 -17.80
C THR A 46 -6.31 -6.49 -16.63
N GLY A 47 -6.03 -5.20 -16.41
CA GLY A 47 -5.48 -4.72 -15.13
C GLY A 47 -6.38 -5.02 -13.92
N CYS A 48 -5.92 -4.61 -12.73
CA CYS A 48 -6.63 -4.83 -11.47
C CYS A 48 -7.97 -4.07 -11.39
N PHE A 49 -9.02 -4.74 -10.92
CA PHE A 49 -10.33 -4.11 -10.62
C PHE A 49 -10.38 -3.41 -9.25
N GLY A 50 -9.39 -3.64 -8.40
CA GLY A 50 -9.27 -3.05 -7.06
C GLY A 50 -9.89 -3.87 -5.94
N PHE A 51 -10.97 -4.63 -6.17
CA PHE A 51 -11.65 -5.36 -5.09
C PHE A 51 -11.00 -6.72 -4.78
N CYS A 52 -9.81 -6.68 -4.17
CA CYS A 52 -8.96 -7.86 -3.96
C CYS A 52 -9.62 -8.96 -3.11
N GLU A 53 -10.39 -8.62 -2.06
CA GLU A 53 -11.08 -9.61 -1.21
C GLU A 53 -12.07 -10.49 -2.01
N LYS A 54 -12.58 -9.99 -3.14
CA LYS A 54 -13.54 -10.67 -4.01
C LYS A 54 -12.92 -11.24 -5.28
N GLY A 55 -11.59 -11.24 -5.40
CA GLY A 55 -10.85 -11.82 -6.52
C GLY A 55 -10.76 -13.37 -6.47
N PRO A 56 -10.58 -14.07 -7.61
CA PRO A 56 -10.53 -13.57 -8.99
C PRO A 56 -11.87 -13.02 -9.48
N ILE A 57 -11.80 -11.94 -10.27
CA ILE A 57 -12.96 -11.25 -10.84
C ILE A 57 -13.04 -11.53 -12.33
N VAL A 58 -14.24 -11.85 -12.81
CA VAL A 58 -14.58 -11.92 -14.23
C VAL A 58 -15.74 -10.99 -14.50
N LYS A 59 -15.56 -10.03 -15.41
CA LYS A 59 -16.59 -9.09 -15.81
C LYS A 59 -17.05 -9.37 -17.23
N VAL A 60 -18.36 -9.48 -17.44
CA VAL A 60 -18.96 -9.74 -18.76
C VAL A 60 -19.53 -8.44 -19.33
N LEU A 61 -19.24 -8.18 -20.60
CA LEU A 61 -19.80 -7.08 -21.38
C LEU A 61 -20.57 -7.67 -22.59
N PRO A 62 -21.66 -7.02 -23.03
CA PRO A 62 -22.13 -5.68 -22.67
C PRO A 62 -23.06 -5.61 -21.45
N ASP A 63 -23.49 -6.73 -20.89
CA ASP A 63 -24.50 -6.77 -19.82
C ASP A 63 -23.99 -6.31 -18.44
N ASN A 64 -22.69 -6.01 -18.35
CA ASN A 64 -22.00 -5.42 -17.21
C ASN A 64 -22.03 -6.29 -15.95
N THR A 65 -22.16 -7.61 -16.11
CA THR A 65 -22.22 -8.58 -15.01
C THR A 65 -20.84 -8.73 -14.36
N PHE A 66 -20.81 -8.68 -13.02
CA PHE A 66 -19.59 -8.76 -12.22
C PHE A 66 -19.56 -10.04 -11.37
N TYR A 67 -18.76 -11.03 -11.80
CA TYR A 67 -18.55 -12.26 -11.05
C TYR A 67 -17.37 -12.15 -10.10
N THR A 68 -17.56 -12.68 -8.89
CA THR A 68 -16.59 -12.63 -7.79
C THR A 68 -16.17 -14.03 -7.36
N LEU A 69 -14.98 -14.14 -6.78
CA LEU A 69 -14.40 -15.40 -6.27
C LEU A 69 -14.43 -16.55 -7.29
N VAL A 70 -14.24 -16.21 -8.57
CA VAL A 70 -14.35 -17.16 -9.69
C VAL A 70 -13.22 -18.18 -9.60
N LYS A 71 -13.57 -19.47 -9.62
CA LYS A 71 -12.62 -20.58 -9.65
C LYS A 71 -12.45 -21.08 -11.08
N PRO A 72 -11.33 -21.76 -11.39
CA PRO A 72 -11.14 -22.37 -12.70
C PRO A 72 -12.27 -23.33 -13.10
N SER A 73 -12.81 -24.09 -12.13
CA SER A 73 -13.96 -24.99 -12.33
C SER A 73 -15.24 -24.29 -12.78
N ASP A 74 -15.38 -22.98 -12.52
CA ASP A 74 -16.58 -22.22 -12.84
C ASP A 74 -16.63 -21.79 -14.32
N ALA A 75 -15.51 -21.87 -15.04
CA ALA A 75 -15.40 -21.43 -16.43
C ALA A 75 -16.46 -22.08 -17.33
N ARG A 76 -16.65 -23.40 -17.20
CA ARG A 76 -17.66 -24.14 -17.97
C ARG A 76 -19.07 -23.65 -17.69
N GLU A 77 -19.42 -23.39 -16.44
CA GLU A 77 -20.75 -22.91 -16.06
C GLU A 77 -21.00 -21.49 -16.58
N ILE A 78 -20.00 -20.62 -16.50
CA ILE A 78 -20.08 -19.25 -17.06
C ILE A 78 -20.34 -19.31 -18.58
N ILE A 79 -19.60 -20.15 -19.31
CA ILE A 79 -19.82 -20.28 -20.76
C ILE A 79 -21.16 -20.93 -21.08
N ASP A 80 -21.50 -22.05 -20.44
CA ASP A 80 -22.73 -22.80 -20.73
C ASP A 80 -24.01 -22.03 -20.34
N GLU A 81 -24.04 -21.33 -19.19
CA GLU A 81 -25.22 -20.60 -18.73
C GLU A 81 -25.27 -19.17 -19.24
N HIS A 82 -24.19 -18.39 -19.08
CA HIS A 82 -24.25 -16.97 -19.34
C HIS A 82 -24.01 -16.64 -20.81
N VAL A 83 -22.93 -17.18 -21.39
CA VAL A 83 -22.55 -16.88 -22.78
C VAL A 83 -23.51 -17.52 -23.77
N ILE A 84 -23.81 -18.81 -23.61
CA ILE A 84 -24.65 -19.55 -24.57
C ILE A 84 -26.14 -19.36 -24.31
N LYS A 85 -26.60 -19.47 -23.05
CA LYS A 85 -28.03 -19.45 -22.71
C LYS A 85 -28.54 -18.08 -22.24
N GLY A 86 -27.65 -17.10 -22.05
CA GLY A 86 -28.01 -15.76 -21.59
C GLY A 86 -28.43 -15.68 -20.11
N ARG A 87 -28.22 -16.74 -19.32
CA ARG A 87 -28.59 -16.79 -17.90
C ARG A 87 -27.37 -16.58 -17.02
N ARG A 88 -27.45 -15.58 -16.13
CA ARG A 88 -26.36 -15.26 -15.21
C ARG A 88 -26.21 -16.35 -14.16
N VAL A 89 -24.97 -16.56 -13.72
CA VAL A 89 -24.64 -17.51 -12.66
C VAL A 89 -24.82 -16.82 -11.31
N GLU A 90 -26.02 -16.90 -10.72
CA GLU A 90 -26.40 -16.14 -9.52
C GLU A 90 -25.43 -16.35 -8.34
N ARG A 91 -24.99 -17.59 -8.11
CA ARG A 91 -24.04 -17.92 -7.02
C ARG A 91 -22.68 -17.22 -7.12
N LEU A 92 -22.32 -16.71 -8.29
CA LEU A 92 -21.04 -16.01 -8.53
C LEU A 92 -21.19 -14.48 -8.46
N LEU A 93 -22.43 -13.97 -8.42
CA LEU A 93 -22.69 -12.55 -8.28
C LEU A 93 -22.35 -12.09 -6.87
N TYR A 94 -21.85 -10.86 -6.76
CA TYR A 94 -21.63 -10.24 -5.46
C TYR A 94 -22.95 -10.17 -4.68
N LEU A 95 -22.92 -10.66 -3.45
CA LEU A 95 -24.02 -10.53 -2.49
C LEU A 95 -23.69 -9.35 -1.57
N ASP A 96 -24.58 -8.35 -1.53
CA ASP A 96 -24.43 -7.24 -0.60
C ASP A 96 -24.63 -7.73 0.84
N PRO A 97 -23.67 -7.52 1.75
CA PRO A 97 -23.77 -8.02 3.11
C PRO A 97 -24.83 -7.28 3.95
N GLU A 98 -25.27 -6.08 3.55
CA GLU A 98 -26.30 -5.32 4.27
C GLU A 98 -27.71 -5.65 3.79
N THR A 99 -27.91 -5.76 2.47
CA THR A 99 -29.24 -6.01 1.89
C THR A 99 -29.53 -7.47 1.60
N GLU A 100 -28.51 -8.33 1.61
CA GLU A 100 -28.58 -9.74 1.16
C GLU A 100 -29.10 -9.88 -0.28
N GLU A 101 -28.90 -8.86 -1.11
CA GLU A 101 -29.29 -8.87 -2.52
C GLU A 101 -28.07 -8.99 -3.45
N HIS A 102 -28.26 -9.65 -4.59
CA HIS A 102 -27.22 -9.74 -5.60
C HIS A 102 -27.07 -8.43 -6.38
N VAL A 103 -25.87 -7.84 -6.33
CA VAL A 103 -25.54 -6.62 -7.07
C VAL A 103 -24.81 -6.98 -8.35
N LEU A 104 -25.43 -6.62 -9.47
CA LEU A 104 -24.94 -6.95 -10.82
C LEU A 104 -23.84 -5.99 -11.29
N ASP A 105 -24.09 -4.68 -11.18
CA ASP A 105 -23.17 -3.63 -11.59
C ASP A 105 -22.28 -3.21 -10.42
N SER A 106 -20.97 -3.32 -10.62
CA SER A 106 -19.95 -2.87 -9.68
C SER A 106 -20.20 -1.45 -9.14
N LYS A 107 -20.79 -0.55 -9.93
CA LYS A 107 -21.06 0.85 -9.50
C LYS A 107 -22.02 0.97 -8.31
N HIS A 108 -22.83 -0.05 -8.06
CA HIS A 108 -23.79 -0.07 -6.96
C HIS A 108 -23.26 -0.77 -5.71
N MET A 109 -22.09 -1.41 -5.78
CA MET A 109 -21.45 -2.03 -4.62
C MET A 109 -20.86 -0.96 -3.70
N GLY A 110 -21.03 -1.10 -2.39
CA GLY A 110 -20.50 -0.17 -1.39
C GLY A 110 -19.01 0.17 -1.59
N PHE A 111 -18.21 -0.83 -1.98
CA PHE A 111 -16.79 -0.68 -2.29
C PHE A 111 -16.49 0.37 -3.38
N TYR A 112 -17.30 0.46 -4.44
CA TYR A 112 -17.03 1.35 -5.58
C TYR A 112 -17.81 2.67 -5.51
N LYS A 113 -18.92 2.73 -4.75
CA LYS A 113 -19.89 3.84 -4.77
C LYS A 113 -19.29 5.21 -4.47
N LYS A 114 -18.33 5.28 -3.54
CA LYS A 114 -17.65 6.54 -3.14
C LYS A 114 -16.32 6.79 -3.85
N GLN A 115 -15.94 5.91 -4.79
CA GLN A 115 -14.68 6.06 -5.52
C GLN A 115 -14.83 7.01 -6.71
N LEU A 116 -13.79 7.79 -6.97
CA LEU A 116 -13.64 8.60 -8.17
C LEU A 116 -12.32 8.22 -8.85
N ARG A 117 -12.39 7.37 -9.87
CA ARG A 117 -11.18 6.81 -10.51
C ARG A 117 -10.66 7.72 -11.62
N ILE A 118 -9.53 8.39 -11.38
CA ILE A 118 -8.79 9.24 -12.32
C ILE A 118 -7.48 8.56 -12.71
N ALA A 119 -6.62 8.26 -11.73
CA ALA A 119 -5.36 7.56 -11.95
C ALA A 119 -5.59 6.10 -12.35
N LEU A 120 -6.61 5.45 -11.79
CA LEU A 120 -6.96 4.06 -12.07
C LEU A 120 -8.03 3.89 -13.15
N ARG A 121 -8.39 4.94 -13.90
CA ARG A 121 -9.57 4.98 -14.80
C ARG A 121 -9.65 3.87 -15.87
N ASN A 122 -8.50 3.31 -16.26
CA ASN A 122 -8.40 2.26 -17.28
C ASN A 122 -8.14 0.87 -16.69
N CYS A 123 -7.70 0.78 -15.43
CA CYS A 123 -7.42 -0.50 -14.77
C CYS A 123 -8.71 -1.33 -14.63
N GLY A 124 -8.70 -2.57 -15.14
CA GLY A 124 -9.89 -3.44 -15.20
C GLY A 124 -10.82 -3.16 -16.38
N THR A 125 -10.42 -2.30 -17.33
CA THR A 125 -11.24 -1.96 -18.51
C THR A 125 -10.54 -2.25 -19.83
N ILE A 126 -9.20 -2.23 -19.87
CA ILE A 126 -8.40 -2.51 -21.06
C ILE A 126 -7.48 -3.70 -20.85
N ASP A 127 -7.05 -4.31 -21.96
CA ASP A 127 -5.83 -5.10 -22.04
C ASP A 127 -4.60 -4.16 -21.95
N PRO A 128 -3.81 -4.24 -20.88
CA PRO A 128 -2.62 -3.40 -20.70
C PRO A 128 -1.47 -3.73 -21.66
N GLU A 129 -1.55 -4.84 -22.41
CA GLU A 129 -0.58 -5.24 -23.43
C GLU A 129 -1.05 -4.88 -24.86
N ASN A 130 -2.19 -4.20 -25.01
CA ASN A 130 -2.72 -3.73 -26.28
C ASN A 130 -2.82 -2.19 -26.33
N ILE A 131 -1.94 -1.56 -27.13
CA ILE A 131 -1.93 -0.10 -27.29
C ILE A 131 -3.21 0.43 -27.96
N ASP A 132 -3.85 -0.33 -28.85
CA ASP A 132 -5.06 0.13 -29.55
C ASP A 132 -6.23 0.33 -28.59
N GLU A 133 -6.36 -0.53 -27.57
CA GLU A 133 -7.37 -0.35 -26.51
C GLU A 133 -7.09 0.90 -25.66
N SER A 134 -5.80 1.19 -25.42
CA SER A 134 -5.40 2.41 -24.71
C SER A 134 -5.73 3.66 -25.54
N ILE A 135 -5.43 3.65 -26.85
CA ILE A 135 -5.74 4.74 -27.79
C ILE A 135 -7.26 4.93 -27.93
N ALA A 136 -8.02 3.84 -28.02
CA ALA A 136 -9.49 3.88 -28.03
C ALA A 136 -10.07 4.54 -26.77
N ARG A 137 -9.30 4.58 -25.68
CA ARG A 137 -9.61 5.31 -24.44
C ARG A 137 -8.84 6.63 -24.30
N ASN A 138 -8.47 7.23 -25.42
CA ASN A 138 -7.85 8.55 -25.54
C ASN A 138 -6.40 8.65 -25.03
N ALA A 139 -5.67 7.54 -24.88
CA ALA A 139 -4.24 7.61 -24.62
C ALA A 139 -3.52 8.38 -25.74
N TYR A 140 -2.48 9.13 -25.38
CA TYR A 140 -1.66 9.98 -26.25
C TYR A 140 -2.33 11.22 -26.86
N GLN A 141 -3.64 11.43 -26.63
CA GLN A 141 -4.31 12.67 -27.05
C GLN A 141 -3.80 13.89 -26.25
N ALA A 142 -3.47 13.72 -24.97
CA ALA A 142 -2.94 14.82 -24.17
C ALA A 142 -1.53 15.19 -24.62
N LEU A 143 -0.71 14.20 -25.00
CA LEU A 143 0.60 14.44 -25.59
C LEU A 143 0.48 15.17 -26.93
N GLY A 144 -0.45 14.74 -27.80
CA GLY A 144 -0.74 15.42 -29.07
C GLY A 144 -1.09 16.89 -28.83
N LYS A 145 -2.11 17.14 -28.00
CA LYS A 145 -2.55 18.49 -27.63
C LYS A 145 -1.40 19.33 -27.05
N ALA A 146 -0.63 18.77 -26.11
CA ALA A 146 0.48 19.49 -25.48
C ALA A 146 1.55 19.90 -26.49
N ILE A 147 1.90 19.04 -27.45
CA ILE A 147 2.96 19.30 -28.44
C ILE A 147 2.48 20.21 -29.58
N THR A 148 1.24 20.03 -30.06
CA THR A 148 0.76 20.69 -31.29
C THR A 148 -0.05 21.95 -31.04
N GLU A 149 -0.68 22.09 -29.87
CA GLU A 149 -1.60 23.20 -29.57
C GLU A 149 -1.11 24.10 -28.42
N MET A 150 -0.13 23.67 -27.64
CA MET A 150 0.32 24.38 -26.44
C MET A 150 1.83 24.57 -26.43
N SER A 151 2.30 25.66 -25.85
CA SER A 151 3.71 25.83 -25.52
C SER A 151 4.10 25.02 -24.26
N PRO A 152 5.41 24.74 -24.08
CA PRO A 152 5.91 24.12 -22.84
C PRO A 152 5.46 24.87 -21.58
N GLN A 153 5.50 26.21 -21.61
CA GLN A 153 5.16 27.05 -20.48
C GLN A 153 3.65 27.04 -20.18
N GLU A 154 2.78 27.12 -21.20
CA GLU A 154 1.32 27.02 -21.01
C GLU A 154 0.93 25.67 -20.40
N THR A 155 1.60 24.59 -20.81
CA THR A 155 1.39 23.26 -20.23
C THR A 155 1.81 23.20 -18.76
N ILE A 156 2.97 23.77 -18.42
CA ILE A 156 3.42 23.89 -17.02
C ILE A 156 2.41 24.70 -16.19
N ASP A 157 1.93 25.83 -16.71
CA ASP A 157 0.99 26.69 -16.00
C ASP A 157 -0.39 26.04 -15.85
N LEU A 158 -0.83 25.22 -16.81
CA LEU A 158 -2.02 24.37 -16.66
C LEU A 158 -1.85 23.38 -15.49
N ILE A 159 -0.72 22.66 -15.42
CA ILE A 159 -0.46 21.73 -14.31
C ILE A 159 -0.34 22.48 -12.98
N LYS A 160 0.27 23.67 -12.95
CA LYS A 160 0.31 24.51 -11.75
C LYS A 160 -1.09 24.91 -11.28
N ARG A 161 -1.95 25.39 -12.19
CA ARG A 161 -3.33 25.78 -11.87
C ARG A 161 -4.18 24.61 -11.39
N SER A 162 -3.90 23.38 -11.86
CA SER A 162 -4.63 22.19 -11.38
C SER A 162 -4.47 21.94 -9.87
N GLY A 163 -3.37 22.43 -9.27
CA GLY A 163 -3.02 22.16 -7.88
C GLY A 163 -2.54 20.74 -7.61
N LEU A 164 -2.16 19.97 -8.64
CA LEU A 164 -1.62 18.62 -8.49
C LEU A 164 -0.36 18.63 -7.61
N ARG A 165 -0.41 17.86 -6.52
CA ARG A 165 0.71 17.61 -5.60
C ARG A 165 1.25 16.20 -5.79
N GLY A 166 2.56 16.04 -5.59
CA GLY A 166 3.25 14.75 -5.74
C GLY A 166 2.63 13.66 -4.86
N ARG A 167 2.25 12.54 -5.48
CA ARG A 167 1.53 11.42 -4.85
C ARG A 167 2.42 10.39 -4.15
N GLY A 168 3.74 10.53 -4.25
CA GLY A 168 4.71 9.69 -3.53
C GLY A 168 4.96 10.08 -2.06
N GLY A 169 4.03 10.80 -1.41
CA GLY A 169 4.10 11.11 0.03
C GLY A 169 4.29 12.57 0.39
N ALA A 170 5.37 13.23 -0.05
CA ALA A 170 5.71 14.58 0.40
C ALA A 170 4.75 15.70 -0.06
N GLY A 171 3.94 15.46 -1.10
CA GLY A 171 2.95 16.43 -1.55
C GLY A 171 3.55 17.73 -2.12
N PHE A 172 4.73 17.71 -2.73
CA PHE A 172 5.28 18.92 -3.36
C PHE A 172 4.48 19.31 -4.63
N PRO A 173 4.20 20.59 -4.90
CA PRO A 173 3.45 20.99 -6.10
C PRO A 173 4.15 20.61 -7.41
N THR A 174 3.48 19.79 -8.23
CA THR A 174 4.08 19.16 -9.42
C THR A 174 4.44 20.19 -10.49
N GLY A 175 3.53 21.12 -10.77
CA GLY A 175 3.76 22.16 -11.77
C GLY A 175 4.91 23.11 -11.39
N LEU A 176 5.08 23.42 -10.09
CA LEU A 176 6.23 24.19 -9.61
C LEU A 176 7.54 23.41 -9.79
N LYS A 177 7.51 22.10 -9.53
CA LYS A 177 8.67 21.23 -9.75
C LYS A 177 9.11 21.25 -11.21
N TRP A 178 8.16 21.19 -12.14
CA TRP A 178 8.41 21.26 -13.58
C TRP A 178 8.96 22.62 -13.99
N GLU A 179 8.40 23.71 -13.47
CA GLU A 179 8.89 25.07 -13.70
C GLU A 179 10.34 25.27 -13.21
N ILE A 180 10.69 24.73 -12.04
CA ILE A 180 12.08 24.80 -11.56
C ILE A 180 13.01 24.06 -12.52
N ALA A 181 12.64 22.85 -12.97
CA ALA A 181 13.47 22.08 -13.91
C ALA A 181 13.55 22.72 -15.32
N SER A 182 12.48 23.35 -15.80
CA SER A 182 12.47 24.01 -17.12
C SER A 182 13.42 25.21 -17.15
N ARG A 183 13.49 25.99 -16.07
CA ARG A 183 14.37 27.18 -15.96
C ARG A 183 15.87 26.86 -15.96
N ASN A 184 16.27 25.66 -15.57
CA ASN A 184 17.68 25.27 -15.58
C ASN A 184 18.17 25.01 -17.00
N GLN A 185 19.21 25.71 -17.45
CA GLN A 185 19.78 25.54 -18.79
C GLN A 185 20.77 24.38 -18.82
N ALA A 186 20.55 23.42 -19.70
CA ALA A 186 21.45 22.29 -19.90
C ALA A 186 21.27 21.70 -21.31
N ASN A 187 22.35 21.13 -21.85
CA ASN A 187 22.33 20.42 -23.14
C ASN A 187 21.51 19.11 -23.09
N GLN A 188 21.29 18.57 -21.90
CA GLN A 188 20.49 17.39 -21.66
C GLN A 188 19.77 17.56 -20.33
N LYS A 189 18.51 17.13 -20.28
CA LYS A 189 17.70 17.02 -19.06
C LYS A 189 17.05 15.64 -19.01
N TYR A 190 16.60 15.23 -17.83
CA TYR A 190 15.99 13.92 -17.63
C TYR A 190 14.64 14.02 -16.93
N VAL A 191 13.73 13.14 -17.34
CA VAL A 191 12.50 12.85 -16.60
C VAL A 191 12.67 11.49 -15.95
N VAL A 192 12.40 11.38 -14.65
CA VAL A 192 12.49 10.12 -13.92
C VAL A 192 11.13 9.78 -13.35
N CYS A 193 10.64 8.59 -13.65
CA CYS A 193 9.50 8.00 -12.95
C CYS A 193 10.05 7.15 -11.80
N ASN A 194 9.70 7.53 -10.58
CA ASN A 194 9.97 6.75 -9.38
C ASN A 194 8.85 5.72 -9.18
N ALA A 195 9.15 4.47 -9.47
CA ALA A 195 8.31 3.29 -9.25
C ALA A 195 8.91 2.35 -8.19
N ASP A 196 9.67 2.90 -7.24
CA ASP A 196 10.22 2.19 -6.07
C ASP A 196 9.21 2.20 -4.93
N GLU A 197 8.03 1.60 -5.17
CA GLU A 197 6.95 1.46 -4.19
C GLU A 197 7.33 0.40 -3.15
N GLY A 198 8.19 0.77 -2.21
CA GLY A 198 8.74 -0.13 -1.19
C GLY A 198 7.92 -0.24 0.09
N ASP A 199 6.87 0.58 0.26
CA ASP A 199 6.05 0.58 1.47
C ASP A 199 5.29 -0.76 1.63
N PRO A 200 5.41 -1.46 2.77
CA PRO A 200 4.59 -2.62 3.08
C PRO A 200 3.10 -2.30 2.98
N GLY A 201 2.36 -3.13 2.25
CA GLY A 201 0.92 -2.94 2.02
C GLY A 201 0.58 -1.94 0.90
N ALA A 202 1.55 -1.26 0.29
CA ALA A 202 1.34 -0.42 -0.88
C ALA A 202 1.45 -1.22 -2.19
N PHE A 203 0.51 -1.00 -3.11
CA PHE A 203 0.51 -1.61 -4.44
C PHE A 203 -0.26 -0.76 -5.48
N MET A 204 -0.33 0.55 -5.25
CA MET A 204 -1.05 1.52 -6.07
C MET A 204 -0.29 1.78 -7.37
N ASP A 205 1.00 2.11 -7.25
CA ASP A 205 1.87 2.38 -8.39
C ASP A 205 2.02 1.10 -9.23
N ARG A 206 2.21 -0.05 -8.55
CA ARG A 206 2.20 -1.36 -9.21
C ARG A 206 0.94 -1.56 -10.06
N SER A 207 -0.23 -1.28 -9.49
CA SER A 207 -1.50 -1.51 -10.19
C SER A 207 -1.68 -0.61 -11.41
N ILE A 208 -1.17 0.62 -11.36
CA ILE A 208 -1.15 1.53 -12.51
C ILE A 208 -0.21 0.98 -13.59
N LEU A 209 1.02 0.60 -13.25
CA LEU A 209 1.99 0.09 -14.23
C LEU A 209 1.56 -1.26 -14.84
N GLU A 210 0.88 -2.10 -14.05
CA GLU A 210 0.31 -3.35 -14.52
C GLU A 210 -0.95 -3.13 -15.37
N GLY A 211 -1.76 -2.11 -15.10
CA GLY A 211 -3.09 -1.96 -15.70
C GLY A 211 -3.24 -0.87 -16.76
N ASP A 212 -2.39 0.15 -16.76
CA ASP A 212 -2.39 1.28 -17.70
C ASP A 212 -0.99 1.92 -17.82
N PRO A 213 0.01 1.16 -18.34
CA PRO A 213 1.37 1.67 -18.48
C PRO A 213 1.45 2.87 -19.44
N HIS A 214 0.61 2.91 -20.49
CA HIS A 214 0.63 3.97 -21.51
C HIS A 214 0.33 5.35 -20.93
N SER A 215 -0.57 5.48 -19.94
CA SER A 215 -0.80 6.75 -19.23
C SER A 215 0.46 7.33 -18.59
N VAL A 216 1.35 6.47 -18.08
CA VAL A 216 2.61 6.91 -17.46
C VAL A 216 3.62 7.32 -18.52
N LEU A 217 3.73 6.55 -19.61
CA LEU A 217 4.63 6.88 -20.73
C LEU A 217 4.24 8.21 -21.39
N GLU A 218 2.96 8.43 -21.63
CA GLU A 218 2.41 9.68 -22.17
C GLU A 218 2.77 10.87 -21.26
N ALA A 219 2.54 10.76 -19.96
CA ALA A 219 2.85 11.80 -18.98
C ALA A 219 4.34 12.11 -18.90
N MET A 220 5.21 11.10 -19.01
CA MET A 220 6.66 11.30 -19.06
C MET A 220 7.08 12.07 -20.30
N ALA A 221 6.50 11.77 -21.46
CA ALA A 221 6.77 12.50 -22.69
C ALA A 221 6.28 13.96 -22.62
N ILE A 222 5.10 14.20 -22.02
CA ILE A 222 4.59 15.55 -21.75
C ILE A 222 5.56 16.32 -20.83
N CYS A 223 6.01 15.70 -19.73
CA CYS A 223 6.99 16.31 -18.84
C CYS A 223 8.30 16.62 -19.58
N GLY A 224 8.74 15.70 -20.45
CA GLY A 224 9.92 15.87 -21.28
C GLY A 224 9.81 17.07 -22.20
N TYR A 225 8.67 17.24 -22.87
CA TYR A 225 8.34 18.39 -23.69
C TYR A 225 8.39 19.69 -22.89
N CYS A 226 7.74 19.71 -21.73
CA CYS A 226 7.68 20.89 -20.86
C CYS A 226 9.05 21.38 -20.40
N ILE A 227 9.95 20.46 -20.01
CA ILE A 227 11.25 20.85 -19.45
C ILE A 227 12.36 20.91 -20.50
N GLY A 228 12.14 20.39 -21.71
CA GLY A 228 13.18 20.23 -22.74
C GLY A 228 14.10 19.03 -22.48
N ALA A 229 13.57 17.94 -21.92
CA ALA A 229 14.27 16.68 -21.78
C ALA A 229 14.00 15.77 -22.98
N THR A 230 15.01 15.04 -23.42
CA THR A 230 14.90 14.05 -24.52
C THR A 230 14.98 12.60 -24.03
N LYS A 231 15.23 12.39 -22.73
CA LYS A 231 15.41 11.08 -22.13
C LYS A 231 14.60 10.92 -20.84
N GLY A 232 13.85 9.82 -20.79
CA GLY A 232 13.09 9.34 -19.64
C GLY A 232 13.72 8.10 -19.03
N LEU A 233 13.66 7.99 -17.70
CA LEU A 233 14.09 6.82 -16.94
C LEU A 233 12.93 6.36 -16.05
N ILE A 234 12.57 5.09 -16.10
CA ILE A 234 11.67 4.49 -15.10
C ILE A 234 12.53 3.66 -14.17
N TYR A 235 12.65 4.10 -12.92
CA TYR A 235 13.30 3.31 -11.87
C TYR A 235 12.24 2.44 -11.21
N ILE A 236 12.31 1.14 -11.47
CA ILE A 236 11.33 0.15 -11.03
C ILE A 236 12.01 -0.92 -10.19
N ARG A 237 11.39 -1.25 -9.06
CA ARG A 237 11.87 -2.30 -8.17
C ARG A 237 11.81 -3.68 -8.83
N ALA A 238 12.82 -4.52 -8.59
CA ALA A 238 12.94 -5.83 -9.24
C ALA A 238 11.84 -6.81 -8.83
N GLU A 239 11.17 -6.58 -7.70
CA GLU A 239 10.09 -7.41 -7.17
C GLU A 239 8.77 -7.28 -7.95
N TYR A 240 8.71 -6.43 -8.98
CA TYR A 240 7.53 -6.23 -9.84
C TYR A 240 7.71 -6.82 -11.25
N PRO A 241 7.86 -8.15 -11.41
CA PRO A 241 8.17 -8.77 -12.71
C PRO A 241 7.05 -8.58 -13.75
N LEU A 242 5.78 -8.56 -13.32
CA LEU A 242 4.64 -8.34 -14.22
C LEU A 242 4.62 -6.90 -14.77
N ALA A 243 4.77 -5.90 -13.90
CA ALA A 243 4.86 -4.51 -14.31
C ALA A 243 6.06 -4.26 -15.25
N ILE A 244 7.22 -4.87 -14.97
CA ILE A 244 8.41 -4.80 -15.85
C ILE A 244 8.09 -5.35 -17.24
N ARG A 245 7.42 -6.52 -17.32
CA ARG A 245 7.04 -7.14 -18.60
C ARG A 245 6.11 -6.22 -19.38
N ARG A 246 5.02 -5.76 -18.78
CA ARG A 246 4.03 -4.88 -19.43
C ARG A 246 4.61 -3.54 -19.85
N LEU A 247 5.49 -2.95 -19.03
CA LEU A 247 6.22 -1.74 -19.42
C LEU A 247 7.12 -1.94 -20.64
N LYS A 248 7.80 -3.08 -20.76
CA LYS A 248 8.62 -3.37 -21.95
C LYS A 248 7.76 -3.46 -23.21
N VAL A 249 6.59 -4.11 -23.12
CA VAL A 249 5.62 -4.20 -24.21
C VAL A 249 5.11 -2.81 -24.59
N ALA A 250 4.62 -2.04 -23.61
CA ALA A 250 4.08 -0.70 -23.83
C ALA A 250 5.12 0.28 -24.42
N ILE A 251 6.37 0.24 -23.95
CA ILE A 251 7.46 1.06 -24.51
C ILE A 251 7.76 0.66 -25.96
N ALA A 252 7.77 -0.63 -26.28
CA ALA A 252 8.00 -1.11 -27.64
C ALA A 252 6.87 -0.67 -28.59
N GLN A 253 5.62 -0.86 -28.18
CA GLN A 253 4.44 -0.42 -28.95
C GLN A 253 4.42 1.09 -29.16
N ALA A 254 4.71 1.88 -28.12
CA ALA A 254 4.75 3.33 -28.24
C ALA A 254 5.84 3.81 -29.21
N ARG A 255 6.98 3.12 -29.30
CA ARG A 255 8.01 3.40 -30.30
C ARG A 255 7.56 3.02 -31.71
N GLU A 256 6.92 1.86 -31.87
CA GLU A 256 6.40 1.40 -33.16
C GLU A 256 5.35 2.37 -33.74
N TYR A 257 4.50 2.93 -32.88
CA TYR A 257 3.50 3.93 -33.26
C TYR A 257 4.07 5.36 -33.42
N GLY A 258 5.37 5.57 -33.19
CA GLY A 258 6.01 6.90 -33.26
C GLY A 258 5.61 7.86 -32.14
N LEU A 259 5.11 7.32 -31.01
CA LEU A 259 4.70 8.07 -29.81
C LEU A 259 5.85 8.22 -28.79
N LEU A 260 6.93 7.47 -28.99
CA LEU A 260 8.24 7.63 -28.36
C LEU A 260 9.33 7.50 -29.43
N GLY A 261 10.47 8.14 -29.20
CA GLY A 261 11.60 8.16 -30.13
C GLY A 261 11.85 9.54 -30.70
N GLU A 262 12.10 9.62 -32.00
CA GLU A 262 12.45 10.84 -32.70
C GLU A 262 11.24 11.47 -33.38
N GLN A 263 11.21 12.81 -33.41
CA GLN A 263 10.23 13.61 -34.15
C GLN A 263 8.77 13.20 -33.90
N ILE A 264 8.39 13.13 -32.62
CA ILE A 264 7.06 12.69 -32.19
C ILE A 264 6.01 13.60 -32.83
N PHE A 265 4.98 12.99 -33.43
CA PHE A 265 3.95 13.65 -34.26
C PHE A 265 4.50 14.48 -35.44
N GLY A 266 5.68 14.14 -35.97
CA GLY A 266 6.32 14.89 -37.05
C GLY A 266 6.85 16.26 -36.63
N THR A 267 7.00 16.50 -35.32
CA THR A 267 7.56 17.76 -34.78
C THR A 267 9.07 17.65 -34.56
N SER A 268 9.71 18.74 -34.08
CA SER A 268 11.12 18.68 -33.67
C SER A 268 11.35 18.01 -32.32
N PHE A 269 10.29 17.72 -31.57
CA PHE A 269 10.40 17.12 -30.23
C PHE A 269 10.71 15.62 -30.32
N SER A 270 11.68 15.18 -29.52
CA SER A 270 12.09 13.77 -29.44
C SER A 270 12.24 13.38 -27.98
N PHE A 271 11.69 12.24 -27.60
CA PHE A 271 11.74 11.74 -26.23
C PHE A 271 11.67 10.22 -26.21
N ASP A 272 12.60 9.60 -25.48
CA ASP A 272 12.67 8.14 -25.38
C ASP A 272 12.91 7.68 -23.93
N ILE A 273 12.38 6.50 -23.59
CA ILE A 273 12.31 5.99 -22.22
C ILE A 273 13.14 4.71 -22.07
N SER A 274 13.89 4.59 -20.98
CA SER A 274 14.57 3.34 -20.59
C SER A 274 14.22 2.91 -19.17
N LEU A 275 14.31 1.61 -18.92
CA LEU A 275 14.07 1.02 -17.60
C LEU A 275 15.38 0.92 -16.81
N LYS A 276 15.33 1.23 -15.52
CA LYS A 276 16.37 1.00 -14.53
C LYS A 276 15.80 0.13 -13.42
N TYR A 277 16.49 -0.96 -13.09
CA TYR A 277 16.02 -1.91 -12.08
C TYR A 277 16.60 -1.58 -10.72
N GLY A 278 15.75 -1.49 -9.71
CA GLY A 278 16.16 -1.42 -8.32
C GLY A 278 16.71 -2.75 -7.81
N ALA A 279 17.42 -2.69 -6.68
CA ALA A 279 18.08 -3.83 -6.06
C ALA A 279 17.55 -4.13 -4.65
N GLY A 280 16.26 -3.87 -4.40
CA GLY A 280 15.58 -4.23 -3.16
C GLY A 280 15.95 -3.37 -1.94
N ALA A 281 16.17 -2.07 -2.13
CA ALA A 281 16.48 -1.14 -1.04
C ALA A 281 15.40 -0.07 -0.93
N PHE A 282 14.62 -0.06 0.16
CA PHE A 282 13.50 0.86 0.38
C PHE A 282 13.92 2.33 0.35
N VAL A 283 15.12 2.63 0.84
CA VAL A 283 15.67 4.01 0.83
C VAL A 283 15.83 4.58 -0.58
N CYS A 284 15.91 3.74 -1.62
CA CYS A 284 15.95 4.18 -3.01
C CYS A 284 14.63 4.77 -3.50
N GLY A 285 13.56 4.74 -2.70
CA GLY A 285 12.36 5.55 -2.93
C GLY A 285 12.61 7.05 -2.70
N GLU A 286 13.66 7.42 -1.95
CA GLU A 286 14.09 8.81 -1.80
C GLU A 286 14.77 9.31 -3.08
N GLU A 287 14.37 10.50 -3.53
CA GLU A 287 14.72 11.06 -4.84
C GLU A 287 16.22 11.05 -5.18
N THR A 288 17.09 11.40 -4.23
CA THR A 288 18.55 11.45 -4.46
C THR A 288 19.21 10.08 -4.31
N ALA A 289 18.72 9.24 -3.39
CA ALA A 289 19.15 7.85 -3.29
C ALA A 289 18.81 7.06 -4.57
N LEU A 290 17.63 7.30 -5.15
CA LEU A 290 17.20 6.76 -6.43
C LEU A 290 18.17 7.13 -7.55
N ILE A 291 18.52 8.42 -7.64
CA ILE A 291 19.48 8.91 -8.64
C ILE A 291 20.85 8.23 -8.48
N HIS A 292 21.37 8.14 -7.26
CA HIS A 292 22.63 7.42 -7.01
C HIS A 292 22.56 5.95 -7.42
N SER A 293 21.46 5.27 -7.12
CA SER A 293 21.24 3.88 -7.56
C SER A 293 21.26 3.75 -9.09
N MET A 294 20.59 4.65 -9.81
CA MET A 294 20.62 4.69 -11.28
C MET A 294 22.00 4.99 -11.87
N GLU A 295 22.86 5.67 -11.13
CA GLU A 295 24.26 5.95 -11.48
C GLU A 295 25.22 4.78 -11.14
N GLY A 296 24.70 3.69 -10.56
CA GLY A 296 25.51 2.54 -10.13
C GLY A 296 26.25 2.77 -8.80
N LYS A 297 25.86 3.79 -8.04
CA LYS A 297 26.38 4.06 -6.69
C LYS A 297 25.47 3.42 -5.64
N ARG A 298 25.93 3.39 -4.38
CA ARG A 298 25.08 3.03 -3.25
C ARG A 298 23.94 4.06 -3.11
N GLY A 299 22.72 3.58 -2.86
CA GLY A 299 21.50 4.39 -2.70
C GLY A 299 21.46 5.19 -1.41
N GLU A 300 22.36 6.16 -1.26
CA GLU A 300 22.42 7.03 -0.09
C GLU A 300 21.88 8.42 -0.41
N PRO A 301 20.92 8.97 0.35
CA PRO A 301 20.42 10.32 0.13
C PRO A 301 21.53 11.37 0.21
N ALA A 302 21.46 12.38 -0.65
CA ALA A 302 22.39 13.51 -0.68
C ALA A 302 21.86 14.72 0.11
N ASN A 303 22.78 15.58 0.57
CA ASN A 303 22.41 16.86 1.16
C ASN A 303 21.81 17.75 0.07
N LYS A 304 20.70 18.43 0.39
CA LYS A 304 20.05 19.44 -0.47
C LYS A 304 20.31 20.81 0.17
N PRO A 305 20.75 21.85 -0.58
CA PRO A 305 21.04 21.89 -2.02
C PRO A 305 22.37 21.23 -2.44
N PRO A 306 22.56 20.91 -3.74
CA PRO A 306 21.65 21.19 -4.88
C PRO A 306 20.44 20.23 -4.94
N PHE A 307 19.32 20.73 -5.46
CA PHE A 307 18.14 19.89 -5.70
C PHE A 307 18.25 19.16 -7.04
N PRO A 308 17.61 17.98 -7.22
CA PRO A 308 17.66 17.23 -8.48
C PRO A 308 17.21 18.02 -9.72
N ALA A 309 16.25 18.94 -9.55
CA ALA A 309 15.80 19.82 -10.61
C ALA A 309 16.90 20.77 -11.15
N GLN A 310 17.95 21.02 -10.36
CA GLN A 310 19.14 21.78 -10.74
C GLN A 310 20.28 20.87 -11.19
N SER A 311 20.62 19.88 -10.36
CA SER A 311 21.68 18.91 -10.61
C SER A 311 21.28 17.57 -9.99
N GLY A 312 20.80 16.66 -10.85
CA GLY A 312 20.36 15.32 -10.49
C GLY A 312 21.16 14.26 -11.23
N TYR A 313 20.47 13.44 -12.04
CA TYR A 313 21.08 12.32 -12.77
C TYR A 313 22.22 12.79 -13.68
N LEU A 314 23.41 12.23 -13.47
CA LEU A 314 24.65 12.58 -14.17
C LEU A 314 24.99 14.07 -14.07
N GLY A 315 24.61 14.72 -12.96
CA GLY A 315 24.81 16.15 -12.73
C GLY A 315 23.97 17.05 -13.63
N LYS A 316 22.89 16.53 -14.22
CA LYS A 316 21.99 17.28 -15.12
C LYS A 316 20.64 17.58 -14.46
N PRO A 317 19.94 18.66 -14.87
CA PRO A 317 18.59 18.94 -14.40
C PRO A 317 17.67 17.74 -14.61
N THR A 318 17.11 17.25 -13.50
CA THR A 318 16.34 16.00 -13.48
C THR A 318 15.04 16.21 -12.74
N ASN A 319 13.92 15.88 -13.39
CA ASN A 319 12.60 15.97 -12.79
C ASN A 319 12.11 14.57 -12.39
N VAL A 320 12.04 14.28 -11.09
CA VAL A 320 11.56 12.99 -10.58
C VAL A 320 10.08 13.08 -10.18
N ASN A 321 9.22 12.22 -10.71
CA ASN A 321 7.82 12.13 -10.31
C ASN A 321 7.44 10.69 -9.97
N ASN A 322 6.52 10.53 -9.04
CA ASN A 322 5.92 9.23 -8.71
C ASN A 322 4.93 8.78 -9.81
N VAL A 323 4.72 7.46 -9.94
CA VAL A 323 3.83 6.85 -10.94
C VAL A 323 2.41 7.43 -10.89
N GLU A 324 1.74 7.43 -9.74
CA GLU A 324 0.39 7.99 -9.59
C GLU A 324 0.34 9.49 -9.95
N THR A 325 1.41 10.24 -9.66
CA THR A 325 1.50 11.65 -10.06
C THR A 325 1.44 11.80 -11.58
N LEU A 326 2.20 10.97 -12.30
CA LEU A 326 2.23 10.97 -13.77
C LEU A 326 0.90 10.50 -14.36
N ALA A 327 0.26 9.47 -13.80
CA ALA A 327 -1.01 8.93 -14.30
C ALA A 327 -2.17 9.95 -14.29
N ASN A 328 -2.09 11.00 -13.47
CA ASN A 328 -3.05 12.09 -13.43
C ASN A 328 -2.87 13.12 -14.56
N ILE A 329 -1.65 13.29 -15.09
CA ILE A 329 -1.29 14.37 -16.03
C ILE A 329 -2.14 14.37 -17.31
N PRO A 330 -2.32 13.24 -18.04
CA PRO A 330 -3.06 13.26 -19.29
C PRO A 330 -4.51 13.70 -19.09
N VAL A 331 -5.15 13.24 -18.01
CA VAL A 331 -6.55 13.57 -17.71
C VAL A 331 -6.71 15.05 -17.38
N ILE A 332 -5.77 15.62 -16.63
CA ILE A 332 -5.78 17.05 -16.30
C ILE A 332 -5.69 17.91 -17.56
N ILE A 333 -4.85 17.54 -18.53
CA ILE A 333 -4.71 18.29 -19.80
C ILE A 333 -5.96 18.17 -20.67
N MET A 334 -6.59 16.99 -20.70
CA MET A 334 -7.79 16.77 -21.51
C MET A 334 -9.04 17.44 -20.91
N LYS A 335 -9.21 17.41 -19.58
CA LYS A 335 -10.40 17.96 -18.91
C LYS A 335 -10.23 19.38 -18.38
N GLY A 336 -9.00 19.88 -18.31
CA GLY A 336 -8.67 21.21 -17.80
C GLY A 336 -8.29 21.23 -16.32
N ALA A 337 -7.56 22.27 -15.93
CA ALA A 337 -7.07 22.48 -14.57
C ALA A 337 -8.22 22.70 -13.58
N GLU A 338 -9.23 23.45 -14.00
CA GLU A 338 -10.39 23.84 -13.19
C GLU A 338 -11.19 22.59 -12.77
N TRP A 339 -11.41 21.66 -13.70
CA TRP A 339 -12.07 20.38 -13.41
C TRP A 339 -11.35 19.59 -12.31
N PHE A 340 -10.02 19.49 -12.38
CA PHE A 340 -9.26 18.75 -11.37
C PHE A 340 -9.22 19.49 -10.02
N SER A 341 -9.09 20.82 -10.04
CA SER A 341 -9.03 21.66 -8.84
C SER A 341 -10.35 21.76 -8.08
N ALA A 342 -11.47 21.46 -8.75
CA ALA A 342 -12.80 21.37 -8.14
C ALA A 342 -13.00 20.09 -7.32
N ILE A 343 -12.10 19.11 -7.45
CA ILE A 343 -12.12 17.86 -6.69
C ILE A 343 -11.13 17.99 -5.52
N GLY A 344 -11.53 17.52 -4.35
CA GLY A 344 -10.68 17.54 -3.16
C GLY A 344 -10.89 18.75 -2.27
N THR A 345 -9.93 19.04 -1.38
CA THR A 345 -9.99 20.18 -0.45
C THR A 345 -9.38 21.44 -1.05
N GLU A 346 -9.30 22.55 -0.30
CA GLU A 346 -8.69 23.79 -0.78
C GLU A 346 -7.20 23.60 -1.15
N LYS A 347 -6.44 22.90 -0.32
CA LYS A 347 -4.98 22.71 -0.46
C LYS A 347 -4.57 21.35 -1.02
N SER A 348 -5.50 20.40 -1.07
CA SER A 348 -5.27 19.03 -1.55
C SER A 348 -6.25 18.70 -2.66
N LYS A 349 -5.85 19.02 -3.89
CA LYS A 349 -6.68 18.85 -5.11
C LYS A 349 -6.66 17.42 -5.65
N GLY A 350 -7.72 17.04 -6.33
CA GLY A 350 -7.88 15.77 -7.03
C GLY A 350 -8.18 14.59 -6.11
N THR A 351 -7.82 13.41 -6.60
CA THR A 351 -8.02 12.12 -5.93
C THR A 351 -6.70 11.57 -5.41
N LYS A 352 -6.80 10.58 -4.51
CA LYS A 352 -5.68 9.77 -4.04
C LYS A 352 -6.06 8.30 -4.11
N VAL A 353 -5.11 7.49 -4.59
CA VAL A 353 -5.23 6.04 -4.52
C VAL A 353 -4.75 5.56 -3.15
N PHE A 354 -5.52 4.68 -2.50
CA PHE A 354 -5.13 3.99 -1.27
C PHE A 354 -5.21 2.48 -1.43
N ALA A 355 -4.26 1.78 -0.83
CA ALA A 355 -4.29 0.34 -0.66
C ALA A 355 -4.80 0.01 0.75
N LEU A 356 -6.04 -0.49 0.83
CA LEU A 356 -6.67 -0.95 2.07
C LEU A 356 -6.28 -2.40 2.35
N ALA A 357 -5.64 -2.62 3.50
CA ALA A 357 -5.22 -3.93 3.97
C ALA A 357 -5.37 -4.07 5.49
N GLY A 358 -5.05 -5.25 6.02
CA GLY A 358 -5.14 -5.55 7.45
C GLY A 358 -6.49 -6.16 7.85
N LYS A 359 -7.01 -5.75 9.02
CA LYS A 359 -8.21 -6.30 9.66
C LYS A 359 -9.51 -5.69 9.13
N ILE A 360 -9.65 -5.56 7.80
CA ILE A 360 -10.79 -4.91 7.14
C ILE A 360 -11.56 -5.89 6.26
N ASN A 361 -12.89 -5.77 6.16
CA ASN A 361 -13.72 -6.70 5.38
C ASN A 361 -13.43 -6.61 3.86
N ASN A 362 -13.35 -5.40 3.31
CA ASN A 362 -13.08 -5.18 1.89
C ASN A 362 -11.64 -4.75 1.66
N VAL A 363 -10.73 -5.72 1.58
CA VAL A 363 -9.33 -5.51 1.17
C VAL A 363 -9.28 -5.15 -0.31
N GLY A 364 -8.50 -4.13 -0.67
CA GLY A 364 -8.43 -3.70 -2.05
C GLY A 364 -7.73 -2.38 -2.31
N LEU A 365 -7.80 -1.94 -3.56
CA LEU A 365 -7.34 -0.67 -4.04
C LEU A 365 -8.53 0.25 -4.27
N ILE A 366 -8.48 1.44 -3.68
CA ILE A 366 -9.54 2.44 -3.76
C ILE A 366 -8.98 3.76 -4.27
N GLU A 367 -9.73 4.49 -5.08
CA GLU A 367 -9.37 5.86 -5.46
C GLU A 367 -10.48 6.82 -5.05
N VAL A 368 -10.16 7.75 -4.16
CA VAL A 368 -11.15 8.60 -3.49
C VAL A 368 -10.76 10.08 -3.61
N PRO A 369 -11.73 11.01 -3.61
CA PRO A 369 -11.44 12.43 -3.53
C PRO A 369 -10.67 12.76 -2.24
N MET A 370 -9.69 13.67 -2.34
CA MET A 370 -9.01 14.19 -1.15
C MET A 370 -10.02 14.85 -0.20
N GLY A 371 -9.84 14.67 1.11
CA GLY A 371 -10.75 15.19 2.14
C GLY A 371 -11.91 14.28 2.52
N ILE A 372 -12.07 13.12 1.87
CA ILE A 372 -12.93 12.04 2.41
C ILE A 372 -12.49 11.70 3.84
N THR A 373 -13.43 11.36 4.71
CA THR A 373 -13.09 11.03 6.10
C THR A 373 -12.57 9.61 6.24
N LEU A 374 -11.80 9.35 7.31
CA LEU A 374 -11.36 7.99 7.62
C LEU A 374 -12.54 7.05 7.87
N ARG A 375 -13.64 7.53 8.48
CA ARG A 375 -14.84 6.75 8.74
C ARG A 375 -15.47 6.21 7.46
N GLU A 376 -15.59 7.06 6.44
CA GLU A 376 -16.13 6.67 5.13
C GLU A 376 -15.25 5.62 4.47
N ILE A 377 -13.92 5.78 4.54
CA ILE A 377 -12.98 4.79 4.01
C ILE A 377 -13.12 3.44 4.74
N ILE A 378 -13.14 3.42 6.08
CA ILE A 378 -13.11 2.20 6.87
C ILE A 378 -14.45 1.47 6.87
N TYR A 379 -15.55 2.18 7.10
CA TYR A 379 -16.86 1.56 7.33
C TYR A 379 -17.70 1.47 6.06
N GLU A 380 -17.68 2.49 5.18
CA GLU A 380 -18.54 2.46 3.99
C GLU A 380 -17.87 1.77 2.80
N ILE A 381 -16.60 2.09 2.52
CA ILE A 381 -15.85 1.46 1.42
C ILE A 381 -15.27 0.12 1.90
N GLY A 382 -14.60 0.15 3.05
CA GLY A 382 -13.94 -0.99 3.67
C GLY A 382 -14.91 -2.03 4.27
N GLY A 383 -16.19 -1.69 4.45
CA GLY A 383 -17.18 -2.59 5.04
C GLY A 383 -16.93 -2.90 6.52
N GLY A 384 -16.14 -2.10 7.23
CA GLY A 384 -15.82 -2.29 8.64
C GLY A 384 -14.75 -3.35 8.91
N ILE A 385 -14.64 -3.73 10.17
CA ILE A 385 -13.58 -4.61 10.70
C ILE A 385 -13.99 -6.08 10.58
N LYS A 386 -13.02 -6.95 10.28
CA LYS A 386 -13.28 -8.39 10.18
C LYS A 386 -13.91 -8.92 11.47
N HIS A 387 -14.92 -9.79 11.31
CA HIS A 387 -15.66 -10.41 12.41
C HIS A 387 -16.40 -9.42 13.34
N ASN A 388 -16.76 -8.23 12.85
CA ASN A 388 -17.45 -7.19 13.62
C ASN A 388 -16.70 -6.76 14.89
N LYS A 389 -15.38 -6.90 14.91
CA LYS A 389 -14.54 -6.42 16.00
C LYS A 389 -14.46 -4.90 16.02
N LYS A 390 -13.95 -4.35 17.12
CA LYS A 390 -13.76 -2.90 17.23
C LYS A 390 -12.55 -2.42 16.44
N PHE A 391 -12.72 -1.29 15.77
CA PHE A 391 -11.63 -0.57 15.12
C PHE A 391 -10.71 0.01 16.19
N LYS A 392 -9.41 -0.30 16.13
CA LYS A 392 -8.45 0.23 17.08
C LYS A 392 -7.62 1.36 16.47
N ALA A 393 -7.04 1.09 15.31
CA ALA A 393 -6.17 2.04 14.64
C ALA A 393 -6.06 1.72 13.15
N VAL A 394 -5.56 2.70 12.40
CA VAL A 394 -5.04 2.50 11.05
C VAL A 394 -3.65 3.11 10.97
N GLN A 395 -2.68 2.33 10.48
CA GLN A 395 -1.38 2.86 10.10
C GLN A 395 -1.49 3.45 8.69
N THR A 396 -1.21 4.74 8.55
CA THR A 396 -1.14 5.41 7.25
C THR A 396 0.28 5.93 7.01
N GLY A 397 0.69 6.03 5.74
CA GLY A 397 2.02 6.54 5.39
C GLY A 397 3.16 5.52 5.44
N GLY A 398 2.83 4.22 5.41
CA GLY A 398 3.82 3.15 5.43
C GLY A 398 4.52 2.99 6.79
N PRO A 399 5.72 2.37 6.82
CA PRO A 399 6.45 2.08 8.06
C PRO A 399 6.94 3.31 8.79
N SER A 400 7.11 4.43 8.09
CA SER A 400 7.54 5.71 8.67
C SER A 400 6.37 6.67 8.97
N GLY A 401 5.14 6.21 8.77
CA GLY A 401 3.94 6.98 9.06
C GLY A 401 3.47 6.87 10.51
N GLY A 402 2.22 7.26 10.77
CA GLY A 402 1.64 7.25 12.12
C GLY A 402 0.33 6.45 12.21
N CYS A 403 -0.02 6.07 13.42
CA CYS A 403 -1.29 5.45 13.75
C CYS A 403 -2.38 6.50 13.99
N LEU A 404 -3.44 6.47 13.19
CA LEU A 404 -4.71 7.14 13.46
C LEU A 404 -5.62 6.19 14.25
N THR A 405 -6.56 6.72 15.03
CA THR A 405 -7.36 5.97 16.02
C THR A 405 -8.82 6.41 15.97
N GLU A 406 -9.67 5.87 16.84
CA GLU A 406 -11.10 6.21 16.87
C GLU A 406 -11.38 7.73 16.90
N LYS A 407 -10.59 8.51 17.65
CA LYS A 407 -10.75 9.98 17.72
C LYS A 407 -10.50 10.69 16.37
N HIS A 408 -9.87 10.00 15.43
CA HIS A 408 -9.50 10.52 14.11
C HIS A 408 -10.45 10.02 13.00
N LEU A 409 -11.48 9.22 13.32
CA LEU A 409 -12.39 8.66 12.30
C LEU A 409 -13.05 9.75 11.44
N ASP A 410 -13.41 10.88 12.04
CA ASP A 410 -14.05 11.99 11.32
C ASP A 410 -13.04 13.02 10.77
N THR A 411 -11.74 12.72 10.85
CA THR A 411 -10.69 13.58 10.29
C THR A 411 -10.66 13.44 8.76
N PRO A 412 -10.69 14.56 8.01
CA PRO A 412 -10.50 14.54 6.56
C PRO A 412 -9.12 13.97 6.19
N ILE A 413 -9.08 13.14 5.15
CA ILE A 413 -7.83 12.59 4.63
C ILE A 413 -7.26 13.53 3.57
N ASP A 414 -6.43 14.47 4.03
CA ASP A 414 -5.60 15.34 3.22
C ASP A 414 -4.20 15.54 3.84
N TYR A 415 -3.27 16.17 3.11
CA TYR A 415 -1.88 16.26 3.57
C TYR A 415 -1.76 17.02 4.89
N GLU A 416 -2.50 18.12 5.03
CA GLU A 416 -2.45 19.00 6.20
C GLU A 416 -3.02 18.30 7.44
N SER A 417 -4.19 17.69 7.32
CA SER A 417 -4.91 17.04 8.42
C SER A 417 -4.16 15.80 8.92
N LEU A 418 -3.60 14.99 8.02
CA LEU A 418 -2.78 13.83 8.41
C LEU A 418 -1.52 14.24 9.16
N THR A 419 -0.82 15.28 8.68
CA THR A 419 0.38 15.79 9.33
C THR A 419 0.06 16.34 10.72
N ALA A 420 -1.06 17.06 10.86
CA ALA A 420 -1.53 17.57 12.16
C ALA A 420 -1.89 16.46 13.15
N ALA A 421 -2.41 15.32 12.65
CA ALA A 421 -2.70 14.14 13.46
C ALA A 421 -1.46 13.28 13.80
N GLY A 422 -0.25 13.72 13.43
CA GLY A 422 0.99 12.98 13.67
C GLY A 422 1.18 11.77 12.75
N SER A 423 0.49 11.74 11.61
CA SER A 423 0.68 10.76 10.54
C SER A 423 1.13 11.46 9.24
N MET A 424 1.08 10.76 8.12
CA MET A 424 1.41 11.30 6.80
C MET A 424 0.65 10.55 5.70
N MET A 425 0.54 11.16 4.53
CA MET A 425 -0.07 10.54 3.35
C MET A 425 0.75 9.32 2.87
N GLY A 426 2.07 9.47 2.83
CA GLY A 426 2.99 8.49 2.23
C GLY A 426 2.57 8.05 0.82
N SER A 427 2.91 6.82 0.45
CA SER A 427 2.50 6.23 -0.81
C SER A 427 0.99 6.02 -0.91
N GLY A 428 0.27 5.88 0.21
CA GLY A 428 -1.18 5.59 0.26
C GLY A 428 -1.53 4.20 0.81
N GLY A 429 -0.59 3.47 1.39
CA GLY A 429 -0.90 2.26 2.17
C GLY A 429 -1.69 2.57 3.45
N MET A 430 -2.76 1.83 3.70
CA MET A 430 -3.60 1.90 4.90
C MET A 430 -3.76 0.50 5.52
N ILE A 431 -3.09 0.26 6.65
CA ILE A 431 -3.14 -1.02 7.36
C ILE A 431 -4.04 -0.88 8.58
N VAL A 432 -5.22 -1.51 8.52
CA VAL A 432 -6.24 -1.47 9.58
C VAL A 432 -5.93 -2.49 10.67
N LEU A 433 -6.05 -2.05 11.92
CA LEU A 433 -5.79 -2.81 13.14
C LEU A 433 -7.06 -2.89 14.00
N ASP A 434 -7.27 -4.04 14.63
CA ASP A 434 -8.43 -4.30 15.50
C ASP A 434 -8.03 -4.32 16.99
N GLU A 435 -9.02 -4.54 17.87
CA GLU A 435 -8.82 -4.56 19.32
C GLU A 435 -7.82 -5.61 19.82
N ASP A 436 -7.52 -6.64 19.03
CA ASP A 436 -6.56 -7.72 19.36
C ASP A 436 -5.12 -7.41 18.93
N ASP A 437 -4.84 -6.23 18.36
CA ASP A 437 -3.48 -5.85 17.99
C ASP A 437 -2.75 -5.17 19.16
N CYS A 438 -1.45 -5.43 19.36
CA CYS A 438 -0.64 -4.76 20.38
C CYS A 438 0.07 -3.54 19.79
N MET A 439 -0.22 -2.33 20.26
CA MET A 439 0.37 -1.12 19.65
C MET A 439 1.86 -0.97 19.92
N VAL A 440 2.34 -1.50 21.06
CA VAL A 440 3.78 -1.58 21.37
C VAL A 440 4.51 -2.52 20.40
N SER A 441 3.91 -3.68 20.12
CA SER A 441 4.46 -4.64 19.15
C SER A 441 4.39 -4.13 17.71
N VAL A 442 3.33 -3.39 17.36
CA VAL A 442 3.19 -2.75 16.05
C VAL A 442 4.29 -1.70 15.84
N ALA A 443 4.55 -0.85 16.84
CA ALA A 443 5.65 0.11 16.78
C ALA A 443 7.01 -0.60 16.62
N LYS A 444 7.23 -1.71 17.35
CA LYS A 444 8.43 -2.53 17.23
C LYS A 444 8.60 -3.08 15.80
N PHE A 445 7.53 -3.62 15.22
CA PHE A 445 7.53 -4.21 13.88
C PHE A 445 7.93 -3.20 12.79
N TYR A 446 7.31 -2.02 12.79
CA TYR A 446 7.66 -1.01 11.78
C TYR A 446 9.07 -0.45 11.96
N LEU A 447 9.52 -0.34 13.21
CA LEU A 447 10.87 0.13 13.47
C LEU A 447 11.94 -0.89 13.08
N ASP A 448 11.68 -2.19 13.25
CA ASP A 448 12.55 -3.27 12.75
C ASP A 448 12.77 -3.15 11.25
N PHE A 449 11.67 -2.96 10.49
CA PHE A 449 11.75 -2.69 9.06
C PHE A 449 12.63 -1.48 8.74
N ILE A 450 12.43 -0.34 9.44
CA ILE A 450 13.23 0.87 9.20
C ILE A 450 14.72 0.66 9.55
N VAL A 451 15.02 -0.11 10.59
CA VAL A 451 16.40 -0.46 10.95
C VAL A 451 17.06 -1.28 9.83
N GLY A 452 16.33 -2.24 9.25
CA GLY A 452 16.78 -3.03 8.10
C GLY A 452 17.00 -2.19 6.83
N GLU A 453 16.19 -1.14 6.63
CA GLU A 453 16.19 -0.30 5.44
C GLU A 453 17.05 0.98 5.55
N SER A 454 17.76 1.15 6.67
CA SER A 454 18.62 2.31 6.85
C SER A 454 19.80 2.31 5.88
N CYS A 455 19.99 3.39 5.11
CA CYS A 455 21.19 3.56 4.26
C CYS A 455 22.51 3.64 5.05
N GLY A 456 22.44 3.85 6.36
CA GLY A 456 23.59 3.89 7.27
C GLY A 456 24.35 5.22 7.35
N ARG A 457 23.99 6.22 6.53
CA ARG A 457 24.75 7.48 6.39
C ARG A 457 24.75 8.37 7.64
N CYS A 458 23.59 8.61 8.26
CA CYS A 458 23.48 9.49 9.43
C CYS A 458 23.36 8.68 10.73
N ALA A 459 24.10 9.09 11.78
CA ALA A 459 24.10 8.43 13.07
C ALA A 459 22.71 8.38 13.76
N PRO A 460 21.89 9.44 13.71
CA PRO A 460 20.54 9.42 14.32
C PRO A 460 19.67 8.30 13.75
N CYS A 461 19.60 8.17 12.41
CA CYS A 461 18.82 7.08 11.80
C CYS A 461 19.49 5.71 12.01
N ARG A 462 20.80 5.57 11.77
CA ARG A 462 21.49 4.26 11.83
C ARG A 462 21.55 3.67 13.24
N ILE A 463 21.85 4.50 14.23
CA ILE A 463 22.08 4.07 15.62
C ILE A 463 20.83 4.37 16.46
N GLY A 464 20.23 5.55 16.31
CA GLY A 464 19.08 5.96 17.11
C GLY A 464 17.88 5.03 16.94
N ASN A 465 17.50 4.70 15.69
CA ASN A 465 16.39 3.76 15.46
C ASN A 465 16.68 2.37 16.02
N LYS A 466 17.94 1.92 15.96
CA LYS A 466 18.34 0.65 16.59
C LYS A 466 18.15 0.69 18.12
N ARG A 467 18.50 1.80 18.77
CA ARG A 467 18.27 1.96 20.23
C ARG A 467 16.79 2.03 20.58
N LEU A 468 15.98 2.70 19.77
CA LEU A 468 14.52 2.69 19.93
C LEU A 468 13.97 1.25 19.80
N TYR A 469 14.44 0.48 18.81
CA TYR A 469 14.03 -0.92 18.60
C TYR A 469 14.37 -1.80 19.80
N GLU A 470 15.63 -1.76 20.27
CA GLU A 470 16.10 -2.51 21.44
C GLU A 470 15.29 -2.16 22.70
N THR A 471 14.85 -0.90 22.82
CA THR A 471 14.01 -0.44 23.94
C THR A 471 12.59 -1.00 23.84
N LEU A 472 11.97 -0.98 22.66
CA LEU A 472 10.66 -1.59 22.42
C LEU A 472 10.69 -3.10 22.59
N GLU A 473 11.76 -3.77 22.16
CA GLU A 473 11.99 -5.20 22.36
C GLU A 473 12.02 -5.54 23.85
N ARG A 474 12.79 -4.80 24.65
CA ARG A 474 12.80 -4.95 26.11
C ARG A 474 11.42 -4.74 26.74
N ILE A 475 10.64 -3.77 26.27
CA ILE A 475 9.28 -3.53 26.78
C ILE A 475 8.37 -4.72 26.42
N CYS A 476 8.43 -5.22 25.18
CA CYS A 476 7.68 -6.41 24.74
C CYS A 476 8.10 -7.68 25.50
N ASP A 477 9.34 -7.73 25.99
CA ASP A 477 9.87 -8.82 26.81
C ASP A 477 9.57 -8.70 28.32
N GLY A 478 8.86 -7.65 28.74
CA GLY A 478 8.58 -7.38 30.16
C GLY A 478 9.77 -6.87 30.96
N LYS A 479 10.86 -6.49 30.29
CA LYS A 479 12.08 -5.91 30.89
C LYS A 479 12.10 -4.38 30.83
N GLY A 480 11.03 -3.75 30.34
CA GLY A 480 10.91 -2.29 30.26
C GLY A 480 10.87 -1.60 31.63
N THR A 481 11.35 -0.37 31.70
CA THR A 481 11.32 0.51 32.89
C THR A 481 10.59 1.82 32.61
N ALA A 482 10.28 2.60 33.64
CA ALA A 482 9.69 3.93 33.46
C ALA A 482 10.60 4.88 32.65
N GLU A 483 11.92 4.79 32.88
CA GLU A 483 12.93 5.56 32.14
C GLU A 483 12.95 5.20 30.64
N ASP A 484 12.64 3.95 30.28
CA ASP A 484 12.56 3.51 28.89
C ASP A 484 11.46 4.29 28.11
N LEU A 485 10.35 4.67 28.76
CA LEU A 485 9.28 5.46 28.12
C LEU A 485 9.73 6.89 27.80
N GLU A 486 10.40 7.55 28.74
CA GLU A 486 10.96 8.89 28.51
C GLU A 486 12.04 8.87 27.43
N LYS A 487 12.91 7.84 27.45
CA LYS A 487 13.93 7.62 26.42
C LYS A 487 13.33 7.46 25.04
N LEU A 488 12.26 6.67 24.90
CA LEU A 488 11.58 6.50 23.61
C LEU A 488 11.11 7.85 23.06
N ASN A 489 10.45 8.68 23.87
CA ASN A 489 9.98 9.99 23.43
C ASN A 489 11.14 10.94 23.07
N ASN A 490 12.14 11.07 23.95
CA ASN A 490 13.24 12.01 23.77
C ASN A 490 14.10 11.64 22.56
N LEU A 491 14.50 10.36 22.44
CA LEU A 491 15.31 9.90 21.32
C LEU A 491 14.55 9.99 20.00
N SER A 492 13.25 9.72 19.98
CA SER A 492 12.43 9.87 18.78
C SER A 492 12.45 11.31 18.24
N ASN A 493 12.32 12.31 19.12
CA ASN A 493 12.40 13.72 18.71
C ASN A 493 13.81 14.10 18.22
N VAL A 494 14.86 13.63 18.89
CA VAL A 494 16.25 13.84 18.43
C VAL A 494 16.48 13.28 17.03
N ILE A 495 16.00 12.06 16.75
CA ILE A 495 16.14 11.44 15.43
C ILE A 495 15.39 12.26 14.37
N LYS A 496 14.18 12.72 14.70
CA LYS A 496 13.36 13.54 13.82
C LYS A 496 14.05 14.85 13.44
N ASP A 497 14.66 15.52 14.40
CA ASP A 497 15.28 16.84 14.20
C ASP A 497 16.68 16.77 13.55
N THR A 498 17.38 15.65 13.70
CA THR A 498 18.80 15.53 13.30
C THR A 498 19.06 14.57 12.15
N SER A 499 18.02 13.93 11.61
CA SER A 499 18.15 13.04 10.45
C SER A 499 18.26 13.80 9.13
N LEU A 500 19.08 13.26 8.23
CA LEU A 500 19.41 13.92 6.95
C LEU A 500 18.25 13.90 5.94
N CYS A 501 17.55 12.79 5.81
CA CYS A 501 16.51 12.59 4.80
C CYS A 501 15.13 12.40 5.44
N GLY A 502 14.08 12.53 4.62
CA GLY A 502 12.70 12.37 5.05
C GLY A 502 12.44 11.06 5.79
N LEU A 503 12.99 9.93 5.31
CA LEU A 503 12.84 8.64 5.99
C LEU A 503 13.38 8.66 7.42
N GLY A 504 14.57 9.22 7.65
CA GLY A 504 15.11 9.34 9.00
C GLY A 504 14.27 10.27 9.87
N GLN A 505 13.76 11.37 9.30
CA GLN A 505 12.93 12.34 10.02
C GLN A 505 11.56 11.75 10.42
N THR A 506 10.99 10.88 9.58
CA THR A 506 9.68 10.26 9.84
C THR A 506 9.78 8.89 10.52
N SER A 507 10.96 8.26 10.52
CA SER A 507 11.17 6.93 11.13
C SER A 507 10.66 6.74 12.56
N PRO A 508 10.67 7.76 13.45
CA PRO A 508 10.16 7.60 14.81
C PRO A 508 8.64 7.79 14.93
N ASN A 509 7.93 8.15 13.86
CA ASN A 509 6.49 8.43 13.91
C ASN A 509 5.63 7.24 14.40
N PRO A 510 5.91 5.96 14.05
CA PRO A 510 5.17 4.84 14.62
C PRO A 510 5.28 4.84 16.15
N VAL A 511 6.48 5.07 16.69
CA VAL A 511 6.73 5.12 18.13
C VAL A 511 6.03 6.30 18.80
N LEU A 512 6.18 7.50 18.23
CA LEU A 512 5.56 8.72 18.77
C LEU A 512 4.03 8.64 18.73
N SER A 513 3.47 8.19 17.61
CA SER A 513 2.02 8.10 17.44
C SER A 513 1.40 7.05 18.37
N THR A 514 2.04 5.89 18.56
CA THR A 514 1.53 4.88 19.50
C THR A 514 1.73 5.28 20.95
N LEU A 515 2.85 5.94 21.31
CA LEU A 515 3.02 6.51 22.65
C LEU A 515 1.93 7.54 22.98
N ASN A 516 1.63 8.45 22.05
CA ASN A 516 0.64 9.51 22.26
C ASN A 516 -0.80 8.98 22.32
N ASN A 517 -1.13 7.95 21.54
CA ASN A 517 -2.49 7.45 21.42
C ASN A 517 -2.79 6.24 22.30
N PHE A 518 -1.78 5.47 22.69
CA PHE A 518 -1.92 4.20 23.41
C PHE A 518 -0.97 4.12 24.61
N TYR A 519 -0.71 5.24 25.28
CA TYR A 519 0.20 5.31 26.44
C TYR A 519 -0.14 4.30 27.54
N GLU A 520 -1.43 4.01 27.74
CA GLU A 520 -1.88 2.98 28.69
C GLU A 520 -1.34 1.59 28.36
N GLU A 521 -1.26 1.21 27.08
CA GLU A 521 -0.67 -0.09 26.70
C GLU A 521 0.83 -0.14 27.04
N TYR A 522 1.55 0.96 26.87
CA TYR A 522 2.96 1.06 27.27
C TYR A 522 3.11 0.92 28.79
N LYS A 523 2.24 1.56 29.57
CA LYS A 523 2.24 1.44 31.03
C LYS A 523 1.95 0.00 31.47
N GLU A 524 0.99 -0.69 30.86
CA GLU A 524 0.72 -2.10 31.16
C GLU A 524 1.93 -3.00 30.89
N HIS A 525 2.67 -2.75 29.80
CA HIS A 525 3.88 -3.53 29.49
C HIS A 525 5.01 -3.25 30.48
N VAL A 526 5.16 -1.99 30.91
CA VAL A 526 6.26 -1.55 31.78
C VAL A 526 6.00 -1.86 33.25
N PHE A 527 4.82 -1.54 33.77
CA PHE A 527 4.49 -1.64 35.20
C PHE A 527 3.82 -2.97 35.53
N ASP A 528 2.75 -3.32 34.80
CA ASP A 528 1.94 -4.51 35.09
C ASP A 528 2.54 -5.78 34.48
N LYS A 529 3.50 -5.62 33.57
CA LYS A 529 4.11 -6.69 32.77
C LYS A 529 3.04 -7.56 32.10
N LYS A 530 2.06 -6.87 31.51
CA LYS A 530 0.88 -7.44 30.87
C LYS A 530 0.77 -6.93 29.44
N CYS A 531 0.32 -7.80 28.55
CA CYS A 531 -0.04 -7.43 27.18
C CYS A 531 -1.53 -7.72 26.97
N ARG A 532 -2.38 -6.68 26.98
CA ARG A 532 -3.84 -6.83 26.85
C ARG A 532 -4.29 -7.64 25.63
N SER A 533 -3.58 -7.51 24.51
CA SER A 533 -3.91 -8.21 23.26
C SER A 533 -3.25 -9.59 23.14
N GLY A 534 -2.39 -9.98 24.08
CA GLY A 534 -1.71 -11.27 24.10
C GLY A 534 -0.77 -11.54 22.92
N LYS A 535 -0.33 -10.51 22.20
CA LYS A 535 0.66 -10.67 21.11
C LYS A 535 2.09 -10.83 21.63
N CYS A 536 2.41 -10.20 22.76
CA CYS A 536 3.73 -10.30 23.39
C CYS A 536 3.77 -11.55 24.28
N GLN A 537 4.22 -12.69 23.73
CA GLN A 537 4.24 -13.99 24.44
C GLN A 537 4.94 -13.94 25.80
N ASN A 538 6.04 -13.18 25.91
CA ASN A 538 6.80 -13.00 27.14
C ASN A 538 6.03 -12.25 28.25
N LEU A 539 4.88 -11.66 27.94
CA LEU A 539 4.01 -10.93 28.89
C LEU A 539 2.75 -11.72 29.27
N LEU A 540 2.59 -12.94 28.75
CA LEU A 540 1.46 -13.80 29.08
C LEU A 540 1.75 -14.69 30.28
N TYR A 541 0.69 -15.23 30.90
CA TYR A 541 0.76 -16.07 32.09
C TYR A 541 0.22 -17.46 31.78
N TYR A 542 0.95 -18.51 32.16
CA TYR A 542 0.42 -19.87 32.11
C TYR A 542 -0.41 -20.10 33.37
N VAL A 543 -1.68 -20.42 33.20
CA VAL A 543 -2.62 -20.62 34.30
C VAL A 543 -3.23 -22.00 34.17
N ILE A 544 -3.39 -22.68 35.31
CA ILE A 544 -3.99 -24.01 35.37
C ILE A 544 -5.45 -23.82 35.77
N ASP A 545 -6.35 -24.35 34.96
CA ASP A 545 -7.78 -24.38 35.22
C ASP A 545 -8.09 -25.41 36.32
N ASP A 546 -8.86 -25.01 37.32
CA ASP A 546 -9.18 -25.87 38.45
C ASP A 546 -10.23 -26.93 38.15
N GLU A 547 -11.10 -26.71 37.16
CA GLU A 547 -12.12 -27.67 36.73
C GLU A 547 -11.51 -28.79 35.88
N ASP A 548 -10.58 -28.44 34.99
CA ASP A 548 -9.97 -29.41 34.07
C ASP A 548 -8.74 -30.14 34.63
N CYS A 549 -8.11 -29.59 35.68
CA CYS A 549 -6.87 -30.16 36.22
C CYS A 549 -7.11 -31.39 37.11
N VAL A 550 -6.78 -32.58 36.60
CA VAL A 550 -6.89 -33.85 37.36
C VAL A 550 -5.71 -34.14 38.32
N GLY A 551 -4.73 -33.24 38.46
CA GLY A 551 -3.59 -33.42 39.37
C GLY A 551 -2.64 -34.59 39.00
N CYS A 552 -2.34 -34.78 37.70
CA CYS A 552 -1.55 -35.92 37.18
C CYS A 552 -0.02 -35.82 37.39
N MET A 553 0.46 -34.73 37.98
CA MET A 553 1.88 -34.37 38.18
C MET A 553 2.73 -34.24 36.90
N ALA A 554 2.15 -34.22 35.69
CA ALA A 554 2.91 -34.14 34.44
C ALA A 554 3.58 -32.78 34.26
N CYS A 555 2.83 -31.69 34.47
CA CYS A 555 3.34 -30.32 34.37
C CYS A 555 4.43 -30.01 35.41
N VAL A 556 4.31 -30.54 36.64
CA VAL A 556 5.32 -30.39 37.70
C VAL A 556 6.64 -31.05 37.29
N ARG A 557 6.60 -32.27 36.73
CA ARG A 557 7.78 -33.04 36.35
C ARG A 557 8.57 -32.46 35.17
N VAL A 558 7.89 -31.76 34.26
CA VAL A 558 8.53 -31.16 33.08
C VAL A 558 8.99 -29.72 33.30
N CYS A 559 8.63 -29.09 34.42
CA CYS A 559 8.99 -27.70 34.68
C CYS A 559 10.50 -27.57 34.97
N PRO A 560 11.30 -26.91 34.11
CA PRO A 560 12.76 -26.85 34.26
C PRO A 560 13.21 -26.01 35.46
N VAL A 561 12.33 -25.14 35.97
CA VAL A 561 12.61 -24.19 37.06
C VAL A 561 11.77 -24.46 38.31
N ASN A 562 11.07 -25.59 38.37
CA ASN A 562 10.22 -25.98 39.50
C ASN A 562 9.21 -24.88 39.92
N ALA A 563 8.61 -24.20 38.93
CA ALA A 563 7.65 -23.13 39.15
C ALA A 563 6.23 -23.63 39.44
N ILE A 564 5.97 -24.94 39.47
CA ILE A 564 4.62 -25.50 39.61
C ILE A 564 4.52 -26.27 40.93
N THR A 565 3.52 -25.95 41.74
CA THR A 565 3.20 -26.63 43.01
C THR A 565 1.85 -27.32 42.94
N GLY A 566 1.61 -28.29 43.81
CA GLY A 566 0.37 -29.05 43.90
C GLY A 566 0.62 -30.54 44.13
N ALA A 567 -0.29 -31.18 44.85
CA ALA A 567 -0.19 -32.60 45.18
C ALA A 567 -0.93 -33.48 44.17
N LYS A 568 -0.62 -34.78 44.19
CA LYS A 568 -1.30 -35.77 43.34
C LYS A 568 -2.81 -35.74 43.62
N LYS A 569 -3.62 -35.70 42.56
CA LYS A 569 -5.10 -35.55 42.62
C LYS A 569 -5.60 -34.21 43.19
N GLN A 570 -4.76 -33.18 43.20
CA GLN A 570 -5.16 -31.80 43.51
C GLN A 570 -4.80 -30.88 42.34
N THR A 571 -5.54 -29.79 42.20
CA THR A 571 -5.22 -28.73 41.23
C THR A 571 -3.82 -28.19 41.48
N HIS A 572 -3.02 -28.09 40.42
CA HIS A 572 -1.69 -27.52 40.51
C HIS A 572 -1.73 -26.00 40.29
N TYR A 573 -0.71 -25.30 40.79
CA TYR A 573 -0.57 -23.85 40.71
C TYR A 573 0.78 -23.46 40.10
N ILE A 574 0.78 -22.49 39.18
CA ILE A 574 2.00 -21.97 38.55
C ILE A 574 2.41 -20.66 39.23
N HIS A 575 3.57 -20.68 39.88
CA HIS A 575 4.23 -19.52 40.46
C HIS A 575 4.82 -18.62 39.36
N GLN A 576 4.11 -17.54 39.04
CA GLN A 576 4.47 -16.65 37.93
C GLN A 576 5.79 -15.89 38.14
N ASP A 577 6.21 -15.72 39.40
CA ASP A 577 7.50 -15.14 39.79
C ASP A 577 8.70 -16.04 39.43
N LYS A 578 8.48 -17.37 39.39
CA LYS A 578 9.51 -18.36 39.03
C LYS A 578 9.41 -18.83 37.58
N CYS A 579 8.23 -18.73 36.97
CA CYS A 579 7.96 -19.26 35.65
C CYS A 579 8.76 -18.53 34.57
N ILE A 580 9.63 -19.26 33.86
CA ILE A 580 10.38 -18.74 32.70
C ILE A 580 9.58 -18.80 31.39
N LYS A 581 8.28 -19.10 31.47
CA LYS A 581 7.33 -19.08 30.34
C LYS A 581 7.69 -19.99 29.15
N CYS A 582 8.42 -21.07 29.39
CA CYS A 582 8.92 -22.00 28.36
C CYS A 582 7.86 -22.88 27.67
N GLY A 583 6.59 -22.87 28.10
CA GLY A 583 5.51 -23.65 27.46
C GLY A 583 5.50 -25.16 27.72
N ALA A 584 6.59 -25.73 28.25
CA ALA A 584 6.72 -27.18 28.45
C ALA A 584 5.59 -27.82 29.29
N CYS A 585 5.03 -27.07 30.24
CA CYS A 585 3.91 -27.54 31.05
C CYS A 585 2.61 -27.71 30.24
N MET A 586 2.33 -26.76 29.33
CA MET A 586 1.14 -26.77 28.47
C MET A 586 1.24 -27.90 27.45
N GLU A 587 2.39 -28.08 26.80
CA GLU A 587 2.62 -29.18 25.84
C GLU A 587 2.47 -30.58 26.45
N LYS A 588 2.72 -30.73 27.75
CA LYS A 588 2.56 -32.01 28.46
C LYS A 588 1.19 -32.20 29.09
N CYS A 589 0.34 -31.18 29.12
CA CYS A 589 -1.02 -31.35 29.59
C CYS A 589 -1.82 -32.12 28.53
N GLN A 590 -2.34 -33.30 28.90
CA GLN A 590 -3.23 -34.10 28.04
C GLN A 590 -4.72 -33.83 28.31
N PHE A 591 -5.01 -32.89 29.21
CA PHE A 591 -6.36 -32.56 29.67
C PHE A 591 -6.75 -31.14 29.29
N ASP A 592 -5.93 -30.45 28.49
CA ASP A 592 -6.09 -29.04 28.11
C ASP A 592 -6.28 -28.05 29.28
N ALA A 593 -6.00 -28.48 30.50
CA ALA A 593 -6.15 -27.72 31.75
C ALA A 593 -5.14 -26.57 31.95
N ILE A 594 -4.34 -26.23 30.94
CA ILE A 594 -3.37 -25.12 31.05
C ILE A 594 -3.61 -24.15 29.92
N SER A 595 -3.99 -22.92 30.28
CA SER A 595 -4.28 -21.85 29.34
C SER A 595 -3.27 -20.71 29.47
N LEU A 596 -3.15 -19.93 28.41
CA LEU A 596 -2.33 -18.73 28.36
C LEU A 596 -3.25 -17.53 28.57
N LEU A 597 -3.13 -16.86 29.71
CA LEU A 597 -3.95 -15.70 30.05
C LEU A 597 -3.14 -14.42 29.94
N ASN A 598 -3.79 -13.38 29.41
CA ASN A 598 -3.28 -12.01 29.38
C ASN A 598 -3.56 -11.28 30.70
N ASP A 599 -4.50 -11.75 31.51
CA ASP A 599 -4.86 -11.17 32.80
C ASP A 599 -4.69 -12.21 33.90
N TYR A 600 -3.66 -12.02 34.74
CA TYR A 600 -3.49 -12.82 35.94
C TYR A 600 -3.01 -11.92 37.07
N PRO A 601 -3.76 -11.80 38.17
CA PRO A 601 -3.37 -10.94 39.28
C PRO A 601 -2.06 -11.45 39.87
N ARG A 602 -0.99 -10.65 39.72
CA ARG A 602 0.20 -10.79 40.55
C ARG A 602 -0.27 -10.54 41.98
N ALA A 603 -0.25 -11.57 42.83
CA ALA A 603 -0.46 -11.36 44.25
C ALA A 603 0.45 -10.20 44.68
N ALA A 604 -0.16 -9.13 45.20
CA ALA A 604 0.55 -7.95 45.64
C ALA A 604 1.71 -8.40 46.51
N SER A 605 2.92 -7.88 46.23
CA SER A 605 4.07 -8.06 47.09
C SER A 605 3.63 -7.83 48.54
N THR A 606 3.54 -8.89 49.32
CA THR A 606 3.24 -8.84 50.74
C THR A 606 4.19 -7.83 51.35
N GLN A 607 3.64 -6.73 51.85
CA GLN A 607 4.27 -5.92 52.88
C GLN A 607 4.71 -6.89 53.96
N VAL A 608 6.01 -7.16 54.04
CA VAL A 608 6.59 -7.83 55.19
C VAL A 608 6.70 -6.77 56.27
N HIS A 609 5.63 -6.65 57.06
CA HIS A 609 5.76 -6.24 58.44
C HIS A 609 6.49 -7.36 59.19
N ALA A 610 7.74 -7.11 59.54
CA ALA A 610 8.42 -7.60 60.75
C ALA A 610 9.57 -6.66 61.06
#